data_AF-A0A379IUX3-F1
#
_entry.id   AF-A0A379IUX3-F1
#
_cell.length_a   1.000
_cell.length_b   1.000
_cell.length_c   1.000
_cell.angle_alpha   90.00
_cell.angle_beta   90.00
_cell.angle_gamma   90.00
#
_symmetry.space_group_name_H-M   'P 1'
#
loop_
_entity.id
_entity.type
_entity.pdbx_description
1 polymer ?
#
loop_
_entity_poly.entity_id
_entity_poly.type
_entity_poly.pdbx_seq_one_letter_code
_entity_poly.pdbx_strand_id
1 'polypeptide(L)'
;MDIKDIRPIRIEEHPVSSKTYLIPTYSIGETYAMVLKAIKRLDSGLVIYGRVRYGKTRAMLYCRQCLSIDFPSIPVAIFFAERDLSPSKGGFYTSLLEVVGHAKWEDHCSISIKKSRLKNFIIDAAFNDPRRVFILFIDEASRLLPIHYDWIKDLYNALMEKSVTLLPILVGQSQLLGHKETLLKAGEEGEAIVNRFLLYEHSFRGIRDKEDFVECLGYYDSAVFPEGSNWPYTRFFFPEAFAAGLRLQDYGDMLWDAFKESYKGLGIKADMEIPMKYFTKTIEILLTEYCESDSASFSLSPAVCMSLIEESWFAVATRNSKIANTLA
;
A
#
# COMPACT_ATOMS: atom_id res chain seq x y z
N MET A 1 36.82 -12.38 14.29
CA MET A 1 35.96 -11.81 13.24
C MET A 1 36.84 -11.47 12.06
N ASP A 2 36.67 -12.20 10.96
CA ASP A 2 37.26 -11.83 9.68
C ASP A 2 36.66 -10.48 9.23
N ILE A 3 37.42 -9.69 8.47
CA ILE A 3 36.97 -8.36 7.96
C ILE A 3 35.66 -8.47 7.14
N LYS A 4 35.28 -9.68 6.69
CA LYS A 4 34.07 -9.97 5.91
C LYS A 4 32.76 -9.97 6.71
N ASP A 5 32.82 -9.99 8.05
CA ASP A 5 31.63 -10.10 8.92
C ASP A 5 31.26 -8.78 9.62
N ILE A 6 31.97 -7.69 9.31
CA ILE A 6 31.66 -6.37 9.84
C ILE A 6 30.50 -5.78 9.04
N ARG A 7 29.40 -5.46 9.74
CA ARG A 7 28.21 -4.81 9.13
C ARG A 7 28.63 -3.52 8.41
N PRO A 8 28.09 -3.24 7.22
CA PRO A 8 28.48 -2.08 6.41
C PRO A 8 28.01 -0.74 6.99
N ILE A 9 26.97 -0.77 7.83
CA ILE A 9 26.34 0.39 8.47
C ILE A 9 25.86 0.00 9.88
N ARG A 10 25.38 0.98 10.64
CA ARG A 10 24.78 0.73 11.96
C ARG A 10 23.39 0.09 11.83
N ILE A 11 22.98 -0.66 12.87
CA ILE A 11 21.69 -1.36 12.87
C ILE A 11 20.52 -0.36 12.76
N GLU A 12 20.61 0.80 13.41
CA GLU A 12 19.54 1.81 13.43
C GLU A 12 19.33 2.47 12.06
N GLU A 13 20.36 2.45 11.21
CA GLU A 13 20.34 3.00 9.85
C GLU A 13 19.73 2.02 8.84
N HIS A 14 19.54 0.76 9.22
CA HIS A 14 19.00 -0.26 8.33
C HIS A 14 17.48 -0.05 8.10
N PRO A 15 16.96 -0.22 6.86
CA PRO A 15 15.57 -0.02 6.50
C PRO A 15 14.55 -0.79 7.36
N VAL A 16 14.92 -1.98 7.85
CA VAL A 16 14.10 -2.78 8.78
C VAL A 16 13.90 -2.03 10.11
N SER A 17 14.95 -1.41 10.63
CA SER A 17 14.91 -0.65 11.89
C SER A 17 14.12 0.65 11.74
N SER A 18 14.32 1.37 10.62
CA SER A 18 13.59 2.61 10.30
C SER A 18 12.20 2.38 9.71
N LYS A 19 11.86 1.14 9.35
CA LYS A 19 10.59 0.73 8.70
C LYS A 19 10.33 1.44 7.37
N THR A 20 11.40 1.71 6.62
CA THR A 20 11.35 2.39 5.31
C THR A 20 11.47 1.45 4.12
N TYR A 21 11.58 0.15 4.35
CA TYR A 21 11.62 -0.89 3.31
C TYR A 21 10.24 -1.21 2.71
N LEU A 22 10.26 -1.88 1.55
CA LEU A 22 9.10 -2.44 0.87
C LEU A 22 9.33 -3.94 0.68
N ILE A 23 8.28 -4.73 0.90
CA ILE A 23 8.27 -6.18 0.64
C ILE A 23 7.27 -6.42 -0.50
N PRO A 24 7.66 -7.07 -1.60
CA PRO A 24 6.73 -7.53 -2.59
C PRO A 24 5.86 -8.64 -1.98
N THR A 25 4.55 -8.56 -2.18
CA THR A 25 3.61 -9.59 -1.74
C THR A 25 2.69 -9.98 -2.89
N TYR A 26 2.08 -11.17 -2.83
CA TYR A 26 1.10 -11.58 -3.83
C TYR A 26 -0.03 -10.57 -3.98
N SER A 27 -0.50 -9.98 -2.87
CA SER A 27 -1.55 -8.94 -2.89
C SER A 27 -1.13 -7.70 -3.68
N ILE A 28 0.14 -7.30 -3.59
CA ILE A 28 0.69 -6.19 -4.40
C ILE A 28 0.72 -6.59 -5.88
N GLY A 29 1.14 -7.81 -6.19
CA GLY A 29 1.14 -8.33 -7.57
C GLY A 29 -0.25 -8.38 -8.19
N GLU A 30 -1.25 -8.89 -7.46
CA GLU A 30 -2.67 -8.90 -7.86
C GLU A 30 -3.20 -7.48 -8.08
N THR A 31 -2.86 -6.55 -7.17
CA THR A 31 -3.22 -5.14 -7.29
C THR A 31 -2.61 -4.53 -8.56
N TYR A 32 -1.32 -4.76 -8.80
CA TYR A 32 -0.64 -4.23 -9.96
C TYR A 32 -1.22 -4.78 -11.26
N ALA A 33 -1.54 -6.07 -11.32
CA ALA A 33 -2.23 -6.68 -12.46
C ALA A 33 -3.59 -6.01 -12.73
N MET A 34 -4.35 -5.65 -11.69
CA MET A 34 -5.60 -4.90 -11.83
C MET A 34 -5.38 -3.46 -12.30
N VAL A 35 -4.32 -2.80 -11.85
CA VAL A 35 -3.92 -1.47 -12.36
C VAL A 35 -3.58 -1.54 -13.85
N LEU A 36 -2.78 -2.52 -14.27
CA LEU A 36 -2.45 -2.75 -15.69
C LEU A 36 -3.71 -3.01 -16.53
N LYS A 37 -4.66 -3.79 -15.99
CA LYS A 37 -5.95 -4.02 -16.63
C LYS A 37 -6.73 -2.71 -16.81
N ALA A 38 -6.79 -1.86 -15.79
CA ALA A 38 -7.47 -0.56 -15.88
C ALA A 38 -6.80 0.37 -16.90
N ILE A 39 -5.46 0.44 -16.91
CA ILE A 39 -4.68 1.22 -17.90
C ILE A 39 -4.92 0.71 -19.32
N LYS A 40 -5.08 -0.60 -19.51
CA LYS A 40 -5.36 -1.17 -20.84
C LYS A 40 -6.76 -0.83 -21.35
N ARG A 41 -7.73 -0.66 -20.45
CA ARG A 41 -9.15 -0.46 -20.80
C ARG A 41 -9.53 1.00 -20.95
N LEU A 42 -9.01 1.88 -20.09
CA LEU A 42 -9.26 3.34 -20.10
C LEU A 42 -10.75 3.73 -20.12
N ASP A 43 -11.65 2.85 -19.69
CA ASP A 43 -13.10 3.06 -19.70
C ASP A 43 -13.65 3.45 -18.31
N SER A 44 -12.98 3.02 -17.23
CA SER A 44 -13.34 3.38 -15.85
C SER A 44 -12.13 3.37 -14.91
N GLY A 45 -12.27 4.10 -13.80
CA GLY A 45 -11.43 3.99 -12.61
C GLY A 45 -11.52 2.65 -11.89
N LEU A 46 -10.60 2.47 -10.93
CA LEU A 46 -10.40 1.26 -10.14
C LEU A 46 -10.53 1.56 -8.64
N VAL A 47 -11.25 0.70 -7.92
CA VAL A 47 -11.39 0.73 -6.46
C VAL A 47 -10.56 -0.39 -5.85
N ILE A 48 -9.60 -0.02 -5.02
CA ILE A 48 -8.82 -0.95 -4.20
C ILE A 48 -9.28 -0.78 -2.75
N TYR A 49 -10.00 -1.76 -2.22
CA TYR A 49 -10.53 -1.70 -0.87
C TYR A 49 -9.98 -2.83 -0.01
N GLY A 50 -9.73 -2.54 1.26
CA GLY A 50 -9.26 -3.53 2.22
C GLY A 50 -9.18 -2.98 3.63
N ARG A 51 -8.91 -3.83 4.62
CA ARG A 51 -8.84 -3.40 6.02
C ARG A 51 -7.62 -2.49 6.27
N VAL A 52 -7.69 -1.71 7.36
CA VAL A 52 -6.57 -0.85 7.79
C VAL A 52 -5.37 -1.73 8.13
N ARG A 53 -4.14 -1.24 7.89
CA ARG A 53 -2.87 -1.92 8.22
C ARG A 53 -2.52 -3.15 7.36
N TYR A 54 -3.23 -3.37 6.26
CA TYR A 54 -2.93 -4.46 5.32
C TYR A 54 -1.82 -4.11 4.33
N GLY A 55 -1.40 -2.85 4.26
CA GLY A 55 -0.31 -2.42 3.38
C GLY A 55 -0.75 -1.68 2.11
N LYS A 56 -2.04 -1.33 1.97
CA LYS A 56 -2.58 -0.62 0.80
C LYS A 56 -1.76 0.60 0.35
N THR A 57 -1.40 1.50 1.27
CA THR A 57 -0.57 2.67 0.96
C THR A 57 0.81 2.27 0.43
N ARG A 58 1.41 1.21 1.00
CA ARG A 58 2.69 0.67 0.53
C ARG A 58 2.55 0.00 -0.84
N ALA A 59 1.45 -0.71 -1.09
CA ALA A 59 1.12 -1.28 -2.39
C ALA A 59 0.97 -0.20 -3.47
N MET A 60 0.31 0.92 -3.16
CA MET A 60 0.19 2.07 -4.05
C MET A 60 1.56 2.67 -4.40
N LEU A 61 2.44 2.86 -3.39
CA LEU A 61 3.81 3.35 -3.62
C LEU A 61 4.62 2.38 -4.49
N TYR A 62 4.47 1.07 -4.25
CA TYR A 62 5.09 0.03 -5.06
C TYR A 62 4.57 0.06 -6.50
N CYS A 63 3.24 0.14 -6.69
CA CYS A 63 2.64 0.27 -8.03
C CYS A 63 3.17 1.50 -8.76
N ARG A 64 3.33 2.66 -8.09
CA ARG A 64 3.93 3.85 -8.69
C ARG A 64 5.36 3.59 -9.16
N GLN A 65 6.17 2.87 -8.39
CA GLN A 65 7.53 2.50 -8.78
C GLN A 65 7.52 1.58 -10.02
N CYS A 66 6.68 0.55 -10.03
CA CYS A 66 6.54 -0.33 -11.20
C CYS A 66 6.05 0.45 -12.43
N LEU A 67 5.05 1.34 -12.28
CA LEU A 67 4.58 2.19 -13.38
C LEU A 67 5.67 3.11 -13.93
N SER A 68 6.57 3.63 -13.09
CA SER A 68 7.68 4.47 -13.55
C SER A 68 8.71 3.69 -14.38
N ILE A 69 8.78 2.38 -14.21
CA ILE A 69 9.67 1.47 -14.97
C ILE A 69 8.97 1.03 -16.25
N ASP A 70 7.72 0.54 -16.14
CA ASP A 70 6.97 -0.04 -17.25
C ASP A 70 6.40 1.02 -18.20
N PHE A 71 6.06 2.20 -17.66
CA PHE A 71 5.45 3.33 -18.38
C PHE A 71 6.07 4.67 -17.95
N PRO A 72 7.37 4.90 -18.23
CA PRO A 72 8.10 6.07 -17.75
C PRO A 72 7.52 7.42 -18.19
N SER A 73 6.77 7.44 -19.29
CA SER A 73 6.14 8.65 -19.85
C SER A 73 4.73 8.92 -19.31
N ILE A 74 4.09 7.96 -18.62
CA ILE A 74 2.75 8.17 -18.07
C ILE A 74 2.87 8.91 -16.73
N PRO A 75 2.26 10.11 -16.59
CA PRO A 75 2.27 10.83 -15.32
C PRO A 75 1.40 10.11 -14.27
N VAL A 76 1.96 9.94 -13.08
CA VAL A 76 1.31 9.33 -11.91
C VAL A 76 1.39 10.26 -10.71
N ALA A 77 0.24 10.59 -10.14
CA ALA A 77 0.13 11.39 -8.91
C ALA A 77 -0.54 10.59 -7.79
N ILE A 78 -0.18 10.89 -6.53
CA ILE A 78 -0.79 10.32 -5.33
C ILE A 78 -1.37 11.45 -4.50
N PHE A 79 -2.69 11.44 -4.34
CA PHE A 79 -3.44 12.37 -3.51
C PHE A 79 -3.89 11.67 -2.22
N PHE A 80 -3.56 12.24 -1.07
CA PHE A 80 -4.03 11.73 0.22
C PHE A 80 -5.30 12.47 0.61
N ALA A 81 -6.44 11.77 0.64
CA ALA A 81 -7.70 12.40 1.00
C ALA A 81 -7.74 12.76 2.49
N GLU A 82 -8.02 14.02 2.76
CA GLU A 82 -8.24 14.52 4.12
C GLU A 82 -9.72 14.45 4.51
N ARG A 83 -9.98 14.50 5.81
CA ARG A 83 -11.36 14.53 6.30
C ARG A 83 -11.85 15.97 6.32
N ASP A 84 -12.58 16.34 5.28
CA ASP A 84 -13.18 17.67 5.19
C ASP A 84 -14.53 17.74 5.92
N LEU A 85 -14.60 18.60 6.94
CA LEU A 85 -15.86 18.93 7.61
C LEU A 85 -16.68 19.97 6.81
N SER A 86 -15.99 20.83 6.08
CA SER A 86 -16.59 21.85 5.21
C SER A 86 -15.78 21.90 3.91
N PRO A 87 -16.09 21.02 2.94
CA PRO A 87 -15.30 20.87 1.74
C PRO A 87 -15.44 22.12 0.85
N SER A 88 -14.33 22.64 0.37
CA SER A 88 -14.31 23.77 -0.57
C SER A 88 -13.65 23.38 -1.90
N LYS A 89 -14.29 23.70 -3.02
CA LYS A 89 -13.77 23.37 -4.37
C LYS A 89 -12.39 24.02 -4.61
N GLY A 90 -12.20 25.23 -4.08
CA GLY A 90 -10.92 25.94 -4.13
C GLY A 90 -9.83 25.26 -3.32
N GLY A 91 -10.14 24.78 -2.10
CA GLY A 91 -9.22 24.01 -1.27
C GLY A 91 -8.82 22.70 -1.96
N PHE A 92 -9.80 21.94 -2.45
CA PHE A 92 -9.57 20.68 -3.16
C PHE A 92 -8.61 20.83 -4.36
N TYR A 93 -8.84 21.84 -5.22
CA TYR A 93 -7.91 22.10 -6.33
C TYR A 93 -6.53 22.60 -5.88
N THR A 94 -6.45 23.28 -4.73
CA THR A 94 -5.15 23.69 -4.15
C THR A 94 -4.36 22.47 -3.71
N SER A 95 -4.98 21.55 -2.97
CA SER A 95 -4.34 20.31 -2.53
C SER A 95 -3.90 19.42 -3.71
N LEU A 96 -4.70 19.36 -4.79
CA LEU A 96 -4.28 18.67 -6.02
C LEU A 96 -3.11 19.37 -6.72
N LEU A 97 -3.08 20.71 -6.74
CA LEU A 97 -1.96 21.47 -7.29
C LEU A 97 -0.66 21.25 -6.49
N GLU A 98 -0.76 21.12 -5.17
CA GLU A 98 0.38 20.78 -4.29
C GLU A 98 0.92 19.39 -4.62
N VAL A 99 0.03 18.40 -4.75
CA VAL A 99 0.42 17.02 -5.09
C VAL A 99 1.16 16.92 -6.41
N VAL A 100 0.76 17.70 -7.41
CA VAL A 100 1.43 17.69 -8.73
C VAL A 100 2.63 18.65 -8.80
N GLY A 101 3.02 19.29 -7.69
CA GLY A 101 4.17 20.19 -7.64
C GLY A 101 3.97 21.54 -8.34
N HIS A 102 2.72 21.93 -8.63
CA HIS A 102 2.36 23.19 -9.29
C HIS A 102 1.65 24.19 -8.37
N ALA A 103 1.66 23.96 -7.05
CA ALA A 103 1.21 24.94 -6.07
C ALA A 103 2.13 26.16 -6.07
N LYS A 104 1.55 27.35 -5.96
CA LYS A 104 2.30 28.60 -5.79
C LYS A 104 2.03 29.14 -4.39
N TRP A 105 3.07 29.71 -3.77
CA TRP A 105 3.04 30.28 -2.42
C TRP A 105 1.94 31.35 -2.23
N GLU A 106 1.55 32.04 -3.31
CA GLU A 106 0.53 33.10 -3.30
C GLU A 106 -0.72 32.72 -4.11
N ASP A 107 -1.36 31.60 -3.76
CA ASP A 107 -2.57 31.15 -4.46
C ASP A 107 -3.86 31.84 -3.97
N HIS A 108 -3.83 33.18 -3.91
CA HIS A 108 -5.00 34.09 -3.79
C HIS A 108 -5.79 34.22 -5.11
N CYS A 109 -5.62 33.27 -6.03
CA CYS A 109 -6.31 33.29 -7.31
C CYS A 109 -7.70 32.64 -7.22
N SER A 110 -8.59 33.02 -8.15
CA SER A 110 -9.96 32.48 -8.20
C SER A 110 -9.97 30.97 -8.45
N ILE A 111 -11.05 30.30 -8.03
CA ILE A 111 -11.24 28.85 -8.23
C ILE A 111 -11.10 28.47 -9.72
N SER A 112 -11.56 29.33 -10.63
CA SER A 112 -11.45 29.13 -12.07
C SER A 112 -9.98 29.10 -12.54
N ILE A 113 -9.13 29.98 -12.01
CA ILE A 113 -7.70 30.00 -12.34
C ILE A 113 -7.02 28.72 -11.82
N LYS A 114 -7.33 28.30 -10.59
CA LYS A 114 -6.82 27.04 -10.02
C LYS A 114 -7.20 25.83 -10.87
N LYS A 115 -8.49 25.73 -11.24
CA LYS A 115 -8.99 24.66 -12.12
C LYS A 115 -8.27 24.68 -13.48
N SER A 116 -8.11 25.84 -14.09
CA SER A 116 -7.45 25.97 -15.40
C SER A 116 -5.98 25.57 -15.33
N ARG A 117 -5.27 25.95 -14.27
CA ARG A 117 -3.87 25.56 -14.05
C ARG A 117 -3.72 24.05 -13.88
N LEU A 118 -4.52 23.46 -13.00
CA LEU A 118 -4.48 22.01 -12.77
C LEU A 118 -4.78 21.24 -14.06
N LYS A 119 -5.83 21.67 -14.79
CA LYS A 119 -6.19 21.10 -16.08
C LYS A 119 -5.04 21.19 -17.09
N ASN A 120 -4.47 22.38 -17.29
CA ASN A 120 -3.39 22.57 -18.25
C ASN A 120 -2.15 21.74 -17.89
N PHE A 121 -1.79 21.69 -16.60
CA PHE A 121 -0.71 20.84 -16.14
C PHE A 121 -0.95 19.35 -16.48
N ILE A 122 -2.13 18.83 -16.16
CA ILE A 122 -2.47 17.42 -16.44
C ILE A 122 -2.42 17.14 -17.94
N ILE A 123 -2.92 18.08 -18.77
CA ILE A 123 -2.84 17.99 -20.22
C ILE A 123 -1.37 17.90 -20.65
N ASP A 124 -0.55 18.90 -20.31
CA ASP A 124 0.84 18.97 -20.73
C ASP A 124 1.63 17.72 -20.29
N ALA A 125 1.37 17.23 -19.08
CA ALA A 125 1.99 16.01 -18.56
C ALA A 125 1.55 14.77 -19.35
N ALA A 126 0.25 14.63 -19.63
CA ALA A 126 -0.30 13.45 -20.32
C ALA A 126 0.10 13.40 -21.80
N PHE A 127 0.34 14.54 -22.44
CA PHE A 127 0.78 14.61 -23.84
C PHE A 127 2.18 14.02 -24.09
N ASN A 128 2.96 13.76 -23.03
CA ASN A 128 4.25 13.07 -23.13
C ASN A 128 4.14 11.58 -23.44
N ASP A 129 2.95 10.97 -23.29
CA ASP A 129 2.67 9.58 -23.66
C ASP A 129 1.58 9.52 -24.75
N PRO A 130 1.72 8.67 -25.79
CA PRO A 130 0.73 8.54 -26.85
C PRO A 130 -0.67 8.12 -26.37
N ARG A 131 -0.79 7.48 -25.20
CA ARG A 131 -2.08 7.10 -24.60
C ARG A 131 -2.82 8.31 -24.02
N ARG A 132 -2.12 9.41 -23.72
CA ARG A 132 -2.67 10.64 -23.12
C ARG A 132 -3.43 10.38 -21.82
N VAL A 133 -2.83 9.57 -20.95
CA VAL A 133 -3.42 9.16 -19.67
C VAL A 133 -2.74 9.91 -18.54
N PHE A 134 -3.53 10.32 -17.54
CA PHE A 134 -3.03 10.77 -16.25
C PHE A 134 -3.56 9.86 -15.15
N ILE A 135 -2.67 9.20 -14.42
CA ILE A 135 -3.05 8.29 -13.33
C ILE A 135 -3.08 9.05 -12.01
N LEU A 136 -4.22 9.05 -11.34
CA LEU A 136 -4.39 9.67 -10.04
C LEU A 136 -4.77 8.60 -9.00
N PHE A 137 -3.81 8.22 -8.17
CA PHE A 137 -4.12 7.45 -6.97
C PHE A 137 -4.71 8.38 -5.91
N ILE A 138 -5.80 7.95 -5.27
CA ILE A 138 -6.40 8.65 -4.13
C ILE A 138 -6.38 7.72 -2.93
N ASP A 139 -5.48 7.95 -1.98
CA ASP A 139 -5.41 7.20 -0.73
C ASP A 139 -6.41 7.74 0.29
N GLU A 140 -6.85 6.89 1.22
CA GLU A 140 -7.94 7.16 2.16
C GLU A 140 -9.23 7.65 1.47
N ALA A 141 -9.51 7.16 0.26
CA ALA A 141 -10.66 7.59 -0.56
C ALA A 141 -12.02 7.39 0.13
N SER A 142 -12.10 6.55 1.17
CA SER A 142 -13.28 6.43 2.04
C SER A 142 -13.64 7.74 2.77
N ARG A 143 -12.77 8.75 2.75
CA ARG A 143 -13.05 10.10 3.29
C ARG A 143 -13.70 11.03 2.26
N LEU A 144 -13.74 10.65 0.98
CA LEU A 144 -14.34 11.48 -0.05
C LEU A 144 -15.86 11.55 0.14
N LEU A 145 -16.37 12.78 0.11
CA LEU A 145 -17.80 13.08 0.10
C LEU A 145 -18.34 13.07 -1.33
N PRO A 146 -19.66 12.91 -1.55
CA PRO A 146 -20.27 12.95 -2.89
C PRO A 146 -19.84 14.16 -3.72
N ILE A 147 -19.75 15.34 -3.09
CA ILE A 147 -19.33 16.58 -3.76
C ILE A 147 -17.89 16.53 -4.32
N HIS A 148 -16.99 15.72 -3.73
CA HIS A 148 -15.64 15.52 -4.25
C HIS A 148 -15.67 14.75 -5.57
N TYR A 149 -16.54 13.74 -5.69
CA TYR A 149 -16.72 12.99 -6.93
C TYR A 149 -17.21 13.90 -8.06
N ASP A 150 -18.09 14.84 -7.78
CA ASP A 150 -18.52 15.84 -8.77
C ASP A 150 -17.38 16.75 -9.21
N TRP A 151 -16.49 17.16 -8.31
CA TRP A 151 -15.32 17.97 -8.69
C TRP A 151 -14.30 17.20 -9.53
N ILE A 152 -14.14 15.90 -9.27
CA ILE A 152 -13.32 15.00 -10.08
C ILE A 152 -14.00 14.77 -11.44
N LYS A 153 -15.32 14.59 -11.49
CA LYS A 153 -16.12 14.49 -12.73
C LYS A 153 -15.97 15.74 -13.60
N ASP A 154 -16.04 16.92 -13.00
CA ASP A 154 -15.82 18.20 -13.67
C ASP A 154 -14.42 18.33 -14.29
N LEU A 155 -13.41 17.75 -13.64
CA LEU A 155 -12.04 17.71 -14.15
C LEU A 155 -11.91 16.67 -15.26
N TYR A 156 -12.44 15.47 -15.04
CA TYR A 156 -12.49 14.37 -16.01
C TYR A 156 -13.11 14.83 -17.34
N ASN A 157 -14.29 15.45 -17.31
CA ASN A 157 -14.96 15.93 -18.52
C ASN A 157 -14.11 16.99 -19.27
N ALA A 158 -13.50 17.92 -18.54
CA ALA A 158 -12.67 18.97 -19.12
C ALA A 158 -11.37 18.42 -19.76
N LEU A 159 -10.85 17.29 -19.27
CA LEU A 159 -9.69 16.60 -19.85
C LEU A 159 -10.09 15.79 -21.09
N MET A 160 -11.25 15.13 -21.05
CA MET A 160 -11.79 14.37 -22.17
C MET A 160 -12.02 15.25 -23.42
N GLU A 161 -12.46 16.51 -23.24
CA GLU A 161 -12.55 17.51 -24.33
C GLU A 161 -11.21 17.76 -25.05
N LYS A 162 -10.08 17.45 -24.40
CA LYS A 162 -8.72 17.59 -24.93
C LYS A 162 -8.09 16.24 -25.28
N SER A 163 -8.90 15.18 -25.35
CA SER A 163 -8.45 13.81 -25.61
C SER A 163 -7.43 13.31 -24.59
N VAL A 164 -7.57 13.72 -23.33
CA VAL A 164 -6.77 13.24 -22.19
C VAL A 164 -7.68 12.46 -21.26
N THR A 165 -7.26 11.25 -20.89
CA THR A 165 -8.00 10.37 -19.98
C THR A 165 -7.45 10.51 -18.56
N LEU A 166 -8.29 10.91 -17.62
CA LEU A 166 -8.00 10.81 -16.19
C LEU A 166 -8.37 9.40 -15.71
N LEU A 167 -7.40 8.65 -15.20
CA LEU A 167 -7.61 7.32 -14.60
C LEU A 167 -7.49 7.42 -13.08
N PRO A 168 -8.60 7.56 -12.34
CA PRO A 168 -8.57 7.56 -10.88
C PRO A 168 -8.50 6.13 -10.33
N ILE A 169 -7.61 5.93 -9.37
CA ILE A 169 -7.46 4.68 -8.61
C ILE A 169 -7.72 5.00 -7.15
N LEU A 170 -8.89 4.63 -6.66
CA LEU A 170 -9.38 4.93 -5.32
C LEU A 170 -8.93 3.83 -4.36
N VAL A 171 -8.12 4.20 -3.38
CA VAL A 171 -7.58 3.28 -2.38
C VAL A 171 -8.21 3.61 -1.01
N GLY A 172 -8.82 2.64 -0.35
CA GLY A 172 -9.46 2.90 0.92
C GLY A 172 -10.00 1.67 1.65
N GLN A 173 -10.93 1.92 2.57
CA GLN A 173 -11.57 0.88 3.38
C GLN A 173 -12.81 0.32 2.68
N SER A 174 -13.40 -0.75 3.23
CA SER A 174 -14.63 -1.37 2.71
C SER A 174 -15.82 -0.40 2.62
N GLN A 175 -15.78 0.71 3.36
CA GLN A 175 -16.73 1.83 3.27
C GLN A 175 -16.89 2.38 1.84
N LEU A 176 -15.87 2.25 0.99
CA LEU A 176 -15.96 2.63 -0.42
C LEU A 176 -17.06 1.86 -1.19
N LEU A 177 -17.30 0.60 -0.83
CA LEU A 177 -18.39 -0.19 -1.41
C LEU A 177 -19.75 0.37 -0.98
N GLY A 178 -19.88 0.76 0.29
CA GLY A 178 -21.08 1.45 0.79
C GLY A 178 -21.30 2.82 0.10
N HIS A 179 -20.23 3.55 -0.20
CA HIS A 179 -20.30 4.80 -0.97
C HIS A 179 -20.80 4.53 -2.40
N LYS A 180 -20.30 3.48 -3.05
CA LYS A 180 -20.77 3.03 -4.37
C LYS A 180 -22.28 2.71 -4.33
N GLU A 181 -22.73 1.93 -3.36
CA GLU A 181 -24.16 1.63 -3.20
C GLU A 181 -25.02 2.88 -2.97
N THR A 182 -24.52 3.81 -2.16
CA THR A 182 -25.22 5.08 -1.89
C THR A 182 -25.32 5.94 -3.15
N LEU A 183 -24.26 6.00 -3.95
CA LEU A 183 -24.26 6.71 -5.24
C LEU A 183 -25.25 6.06 -6.21
N LEU A 184 -25.29 4.73 -6.33
CA LEU A 184 -26.27 4.05 -7.20
C LEU A 184 -27.72 4.36 -6.79
N LYS A 185 -27.99 4.47 -5.48
CA LYS A 185 -29.32 4.84 -4.97
C LYS A 185 -29.72 6.29 -5.29
N ALA A 186 -28.77 7.15 -5.66
CA ALA A 186 -29.03 8.55 -6.04
C ALA A 186 -29.55 8.70 -7.49
N GLY A 187 -29.71 7.59 -8.24
CA GLY A 187 -30.25 7.59 -9.60
C GLY A 187 -29.17 7.79 -10.68
N GLU A 188 -29.60 8.26 -11.86
CA GLU A 188 -28.76 8.34 -13.06
C GLU A 188 -27.45 9.13 -12.86
N GLU A 189 -27.49 10.22 -12.09
CA GLU A 189 -26.29 11.02 -11.81
C GLU A 189 -25.23 10.23 -11.03
N GLY A 190 -25.68 9.44 -10.06
CA GLY A 190 -24.80 8.61 -9.25
C GLY A 190 -24.30 7.39 -10.01
N GLU A 191 -25.13 6.77 -10.84
CA GLU A 191 -24.70 5.72 -11.78
C GLU A 191 -23.58 6.22 -12.70
N ALA A 192 -23.71 7.44 -13.23
CA ALA A 192 -22.71 8.04 -14.09
C ALA A 192 -21.37 8.34 -13.38
N ILE A 193 -21.37 8.48 -12.04
CA ILE A 193 -20.16 8.57 -11.22
C ILE A 193 -19.57 7.17 -11.03
N VAL A 194 -20.42 6.19 -10.68
CA VAL A 194 -19.99 4.80 -10.45
C VAL A 194 -19.34 4.20 -11.69
N ASN A 195 -19.96 4.35 -12.86
CA ASN A 195 -19.44 3.79 -14.11
C ASN A 195 -18.13 4.44 -14.58
N ARG A 196 -17.81 5.66 -14.12
CA ARG A 196 -16.54 6.34 -14.44
C ARG A 196 -15.42 6.05 -13.45
N PHE A 197 -15.74 5.82 -12.18
CA PHE A 197 -14.73 5.81 -11.11
C PHE A 197 -14.71 4.55 -10.25
N LEU A 198 -15.83 3.83 -10.16
CA LEU A 198 -16.07 2.77 -9.19
C LEU A 198 -16.47 1.44 -9.85
N LEU A 199 -16.26 1.29 -11.18
CA LEU A 199 -16.69 0.10 -11.91
C LEU A 199 -15.81 -1.11 -11.59
N TYR A 200 -14.49 -0.95 -11.68
CA TYR A 200 -13.55 -2.01 -11.35
C TYR A 200 -13.31 -2.05 -9.84
N GLU A 201 -13.39 -3.24 -9.27
CA GLU A 201 -13.18 -3.47 -7.86
C GLU A 201 -12.06 -4.50 -7.66
N HIS A 202 -11.21 -4.25 -6.68
CA HIS A 202 -10.16 -5.16 -6.26
C HIS A 202 -10.06 -5.16 -4.74
N SER A 203 -10.25 -6.33 -4.14
CA SER A 203 -10.07 -6.51 -2.71
C SER A 203 -8.60 -6.69 -2.39
N PHE A 204 -8.04 -5.78 -1.59
CA PHE A 204 -6.70 -5.87 -1.07
C PHE A 204 -6.69 -6.76 0.19
N ARG A 205 -5.97 -7.88 0.12
CA ARG A 205 -5.93 -8.90 1.16
C ARG A 205 -4.63 -8.89 1.98
N GLY A 206 -4.67 -9.59 3.11
CA GLY A 206 -3.48 -9.95 3.89
C GLY A 206 -2.93 -11.30 3.44
N ILE A 207 -1.96 -11.82 4.18
CA ILE A 207 -1.43 -13.18 3.94
C ILE A 207 -2.49 -14.19 4.41
N ARG A 208 -2.90 -15.10 3.52
CA ARG A 208 -3.92 -16.14 3.80
C ARG A 208 -3.35 -17.55 3.73
N ASP A 209 -2.27 -17.71 2.99
CA ASP A 209 -1.70 -18.99 2.63
C ASP A 209 -0.26 -19.08 3.13
N LYS A 210 0.18 -20.28 3.48
CA LYS A 210 1.51 -20.52 4.05
C LYS A 210 2.60 -20.21 3.03
N GLU A 211 2.34 -20.50 1.76
CA GLU A 211 3.27 -20.28 0.66
C GLU A 211 3.59 -18.79 0.50
N ASP A 212 2.57 -17.91 0.51
CA ASP A 212 2.74 -16.44 0.51
C ASP A 212 3.52 -15.96 1.74
N PHE A 213 3.28 -16.56 2.91
CA PHE A 213 4.01 -16.26 4.13
C PHE A 213 5.52 -16.58 4.01
N VAL A 214 5.85 -17.78 3.51
CA VAL A 214 7.22 -18.25 3.33
C VAL A 214 7.95 -17.40 2.28
N GLU A 215 7.28 -17.06 1.17
CA GLU A 215 7.86 -16.18 0.16
C GLU A 215 8.17 -14.77 0.71
N CYS A 216 7.27 -14.20 1.53
CA CYS A 216 7.52 -12.93 2.20
C CYS A 216 8.75 -13.00 3.12
N LEU A 217 9.01 -14.14 3.78
CA LEU A 217 10.21 -14.35 4.58
C LEU A 217 11.47 -14.45 3.70
N GLY A 218 11.41 -15.20 2.60
CA GLY A 218 12.51 -15.35 1.64
C GLY A 218 12.96 -14.03 1.02
N TYR A 219 12.08 -13.01 0.99
CA TYR A 219 12.47 -11.67 0.59
C TYR A 219 13.52 -11.05 1.53
N TYR A 220 13.47 -11.29 2.84
CA TYR A 220 14.50 -10.81 3.76
C TYR A 220 15.85 -11.53 3.55
N ASP A 221 15.80 -12.79 3.11
CA ASP A 221 16.99 -13.59 2.81
C ASP A 221 17.71 -13.16 1.52
N SER A 222 17.05 -12.35 0.68
CA SER A 222 17.54 -11.93 -0.63
C SER A 222 17.62 -10.40 -0.83
N ALA A 223 16.79 -9.61 -0.16
CA ALA A 223 16.80 -8.15 -0.23
C ALA A 223 18.08 -7.60 0.37
N VAL A 224 18.79 -6.75 -0.37
CA VAL A 224 20.13 -6.25 -0.01
C VAL A 224 20.07 -4.82 0.48
N PHE A 225 20.80 -4.50 1.55
CA PHE A 225 21.10 -3.13 1.95
C PHE A 225 22.45 -3.01 2.68
N PRO A 226 23.24 -1.94 2.42
CA PRO A 226 23.06 -0.89 1.40
C PRO A 226 23.00 -1.42 -0.04
N GLU A 227 22.36 -0.68 -0.94
CA GLU A 227 22.28 -1.06 -2.35
C GLU A 227 23.67 -1.27 -2.98
N GLY A 228 23.80 -2.27 -3.85
CA GLY A 228 25.07 -2.64 -4.47
C GLY A 228 26.05 -3.38 -3.55
N SER A 229 25.68 -3.62 -2.27
CA SER A 229 26.44 -4.50 -1.38
C SER A 229 26.07 -5.98 -1.59
N ASN A 230 26.67 -6.87 -0.79
CA ASN A 230 26.30 -8.29 -0.71
C ASN A 230 25.74 -8.64 0.68
N TRP A 231 24.97 -7.73 1.27
CA TRP A 231 24.37 -7.87 2.59
C TRP A 231 22.85 -8.01 2.49
N PRO A 232 22.33 -9.25 2.34
CA PRO A 232 20.92 -9.52 2.54
C PRO A 232 20.46 -9.10 3.94
N TYR A 233 19.18 -8.77 4.11
CA TYR A 233 18.66 -8.29 5.40
C TYR A 233 18.90 -9.33 6.49
N THR A 234 18.60 -10.61 6.24
CA THR A 234 18.85 -11.68 7.22
C THR A 234 20.33 -11.75 7.62
N ARG A 235 21.25 -11.69 6.64
CA ARG A 235 22.69 -11.65 6.90
C ARG A 235 23.11 -10.42 7.70
N PHE A 236 22.52 -9.25 7.41
CA PHE A 236 22.84 -8.02 8.10
C PHE A 236 22.58 -8.14 9.61
N PHE A 237 21.45 -8.74 10.00
CA PHE A 237 21.11 -8.91 11.41
C PHE A 237 21.81 -10.12 12.05
N PHE A 238 21.92 -11.24 11.32
CA PHE A 238 22.50 -12.51 11.80
C PHE A 238 23.67 -12.97 10.93
N PRO A 239 24.81 -12.25 10.89
CA PRO A 239 25.94 -12.62 10.03
C PRO A 239 26.49 -14.03 10.31
N GLU A 240 26.65 -14.41 11.58
CA GLU A 240 27.20 -15.72 11.94
C GLU A 240 26.22 -16.85 11.64
N ALA A 241 24.96 -16.71 12.03
CA ALA A 241 23.95 -17.73 11.75
C ALA A 241 23.70 -17.88 10.24
N PHE A 242 23.67 -16.78 9.49
CA PHE A 242 23.47 -16.81 8.04
C PHE A 242 24.62 -17.53 7.32
N ALA A 243 25.86 -17.32 7.79
CA ALA A 243 27.04 -18.05 7.32
C ALA A 243 26.97 -19.55 7.65
N ALA A 244 26.36 -19.92 8.77
CA ALA A 244 26.05 -21.29 9.14
C ALA A 244 24.84 -21.89 8.39
N GLY A 245 24.20 -21.12 7.50
CA GLY A 245 23.13 -21.59 6.61
C GLY A 245 21.73 -21.09 6.98
N LEU A 246 21.57 -20.27 8.03
CA LEU A 246 20.26 -19.76 8.44
C LEU A 246 19.58 -18.97 7.33
N ARG A 247 18.32 -19.29 7.06
CA ARG A 247 17.40 -18.48 6.24
C ARG A 247 16.09 -18.31 6.98
N LEU A 248 15.48 -17.12 6.91
CA LEU A 248 14.20 -16.86 7.56
C LEU A 248 13.08 -17.70 6.95
N GLN A 249 13.11 -17.94 5.64
CA GLN A 249 12.11 -18.79 4.96
C GLN A 249 12.01 -20.19 5.57
N ASP A 250 13.11 -20.74 6.11
CA ASP A 250 13.15 -22.09 6.70
C ASP A 250 12.36 -22.16 8.02
N TYR A 251 12.11 -21.02 8.67
CA TYR A 251 11.26 -20.91 9.86
C TYR A 251 9.79 -20.65 9.52
N GLY A 252 9.42 -20.60 8.25
CA GLY A 252 8.07 -20.25 7.82
C GLY A 252 6.99 -21.18 8.38
N ASP A 253 7.27 -22.48 8.46
CA ASP A 253 6.39 -23.47 9.07
C ASP A 253 6.09 -23.14 10.54
N MET A 254 7.14 -22.93 11.32
CA MET A 254 7.06 -22.68 12.76
C MET A 254 6.33 -21.37 13.06
N LEU A 255 6.69 -20.30 12.34
CA LEU A 255 6.06 -18.99 12.49
C LEU A 255 4.59 -19.02 12.05
N TRP A 256 4.28 -19.67 10.92
CA TRP A 256 2.91 -19.82 10.44
C TRP A 256 2.03 -20.59 11.43
N ASP A 257 2.56 -21.69 11.99
CA ASP A 257 1.88 -22.47 13.01
C ASP A 257 1.62 -21.66 14.28
N ALA A 258 2.60 -20.86 14.72
CA ALA A 258 2.43 -19.95 15.86
C ALA A 258 1.36 -18.87 15.59
N PHE A 259 1.29 -18.30 14.38
CA PHE A 259 0.21 -17.38 14.00
C PHE A 259 -1.16 -18.07 14.02
N LYS A 260 -1.26 -19.29 13.49
CA LYS A 260 -2.49 -20.09 13.53
C LYS A 260 -2.92 -20.41 14.95
N GLU A 261 -1.98 -20.75 15.83
CA GLU A 261 -2.28 -21.03 17.25
C GLU A 261 -2.79 -19.77 17.95
N SER A 262 -2.08 -18.64 17.80
CA SER A 262 -2.52 -17.34 18.31
C SER A 262 -3.92 -16.95 17.83
N TYR A 263 -4.21 -17.17 16.54
CA TYR A 263 -5.51 -16.90 15.93
C TYR A 263 -6.62 -17.85 16.44
N LYS A 264 -6.34 -19.15 16.56
CA LYS A 264 -7.29 -20.15 17.13
C LYS A 264 -7.69 -19.78 18.55
N GLY A 265 -6.77 -19.27 19.36
CA GLY A 265 -7.03 -18.77 20.70
C GLY A 265 -8.04 -17.61 20.78
N LEU A 266 -8.38 -16.98 19.64
CA LEU A 266 -9.39 -15.91 19.57
C LEU A 266 -10.83 -16.40 19.39
N GLY A 267 -11.04 -17.70 19.11
CA GLY A 267 -12.36 -18.25 18.84
C GLY A 267 -13.06 -17.59 17.65
N ILE A 268 -12.32 -17.21 16.61
CA ILE A 268 -12.86 -16.65 15.37
C ILE A 268 -13.11 -17.80 14.39
N LYS A 269 -14.31 -17.86 13.80
CA LYS A 269 -14.69 -18.92 12.86
C LYS A 269 -14.18 -18.68 11.43
N ALA A 270 -13.95 -17.42 11.06
CA ALA A 270 -13.42 -17.07 9.74
C ALA A 270 -11.96 -17.50 9.61
N ASP A 271 -11.53 -17.79 8.39
CA ASP A 271 -10.15 -18.16 8.09
C ASP A 271 -9.15 -17.08 8.54
N MET A 272 -7.95 -17.52 8.91
CA MET A 272 -6.89 -16.61 9.34
C MET A 272 -6.41 -15.78 8.16
N GLU A 273 -6.36 -14.48 8.35
CA GLU A 273 -5.76 -13.54 7.41
C GLU A 273 -4.83 -12.62 8.20
N ILE A 274 -3.53 -12.70 7.93
CA ILE A 274 -2.51 -11.95 8.64
C ILE A 274 -2.32 -10.59 7.95
N PRO A 275 -2.66 -9.47 8.61
CA PRO A 275 -2.37 -8.16 8.08
C PRO A 275 -0.86 -7.95 7.99
N MET A 276 -0.40 -7.34 6.89
CA MET A 276 1.02 -7.12 6.65
C MET A 276 1.74 -6.41 7.80
N LYS A 277 1.07 -5.49 8.49
CA LYS A 277 1.63 -4.81 9.67
C LYS A 277 2.08 -5.76 10.78
N TYR A 278 1.36 -6.86 11.01
CA TYR A 278 1.68 -7.80 12.10
C TYR A 278 2.74 -8.79 11.65
N PHE A 279 2.68 -9.24 10.40
CA PHE A 279 3.77 -10.00 9.79
C PHE A 279 5.10 -9.24 9.90
N THR A 280 5.18 -8.03 9.34
CA THR A 280 6.45 -7.29 9.34
C THR A 280 6.89 -6.92 10.75
N LYS A 281 5.96 -6.60 11.67
CA LYS A 281 6.33 -6.29 13.05
C LYS A 281 6.94 -7.49 13.78
N THR A 282 6.42 -8.70 13.58
CA THR A 282 7.01 -9.93 14.13
C THR A 282 8.44 -10.13 13.62
N ILE A 283 8.67 -9.95 12.32
CA ILE A 283 10.00 -10.11 11.73
C ILE A 283 10.94 -8.97 12.11
N GLU A 284 10.43 -7.74 12.23
CA GLU A 284 11.20 -6.60 12.76
C GLU A 284 11.69 -6.89 14.18
N ILE A 285 10.82 -7.34 15.10
CA ILE A 285 11.22 -7.71 16.47
C ILE A 285 12.30 -8.80 16.44
N LEU A 286 12.06 -9.87 15.67
CA LEU A 286 13.02 -10.96 15.51
C LEU A 286 14.39 -10.42 15.08
N LEU A 287 14.44 -9.64 14.00
CA LEU A 287 15.69 -9.16 13.44
C LEU A 287 16.38 -8.14 14.36
N THR A 288 15.65 -7.21 14.96
CA THR A 288 16.28 -6.10 15.71
C THR A 288 16.59 -6.43 17.17
N GLU A 289 15.86 -7.36 17.79
CA GLU A 289 16.02 -7.66 19.22
C GLU A 289 16.81 -8.95 19.46
N TYR A 290 16.70 -9.94 18.56
CA TYR A 290 17.43 -11.21 18.71
C TYR A 290 18.80 -11.21 18.02
N CYS A 291 19.16 -10.15 17.28
CA CYS A 291 20.48 -10.06 16.65
C CYS A 291 21.64 -10.04 17.66
N GLU A 292 21.39 -9.70 18.92
CA GLU A 292 22.39 -9.80 20.01
C GLU A 292 22.74 -11.26 20.35
N SER A 293 21.86 -12.20 20.03
CA SER A 293 22.07 -13.64 20.20
C SER A 293 22.62 -14.34 18.96
N ASP A 294 23.08 -13.59 17.95
CA ASP A 294 23.63 -14.15 16.73
C ASP A 294 24.80 -15.10 17.03
N SER A 295 24.72 -16.30 16.47
CA SER A 295 25.74 -17.34 16.59
C SER A 295 25.49 -18.40 15.51
N ALA A 296 26.52 -19.18 15.17
CA ALA A 296 26.39 -20.28 14.23
C ALA A 296 25.33 -21.33 14.63
N SER A 297 24.97 -21.41 15.91
CA SER A 297 23.95 -22.32 16.45
C SER A 297 22.59 -21.66 16.71
N PHE A 298 22.40 -20.41 16.30
CA PHE A 298 21.14 -19.69 16.49
C PHE A 298 19.98 -20.47 15.85
N SER A 299 18.92 -20.69 16.62
CA SER A 299 17.69 -21.31 16.14
C SER A 299 16.50 -20.74 16.86
N LEU A 300 15.37 -20.61 16.15
CA LEU A 300 14.10 -20.31 16.78
C LEU A 300 13.49 -21.57 17.40
N SER A 301 12.79 -21.36 18.50
CA SER A 301 11.93 -22.37 19.11
C SER A 301 10.46 -21.94 19.00
N PRO A 302 9.50 -22.88 19.05
CA PRO A 302 8.08 -22.54 19.01
C PRO A 302 7.66 -21.52 20.08
N ALA A 303 8.27 -21.60 21.28
CA ALA A 303 8.00 -20.65 22.36
C ALA A 303 8.46 -19.23 22.02
N VAL A 304 9.64 -19.08 21.39
CA VAL A 304 10.13 -17.78 20.92
C VAL A 304 9.23 -17.24 19.82
N CYS A 305 8.81 -18.06 18.85
CA CYS A 305 7.87 -17.66 17.80
C CYS A 305 6.54 -17.14 18.38
N MET A 306 6.00 -17.81 19.40
CA MET A 306 4.79 -17.34 20.09
C MET A 306 5.02 -15.99 20.79
N SER A 307 6.14 -15.82 21.51
CA SER A 307 6.49 -14.53 22.15
C SER A 307 6.56 -13.38 21.14
N LEU A 308 7.23 -13.60 20.01
CA LEU A 308 7.35 -12.60 18.93
C LEU A 308 5.97 -12.17 18.39
N ILE A 309 5.03 -13.10 18.27
CA ILE A 309 3.67 -12.83 17.78
C ILE A 309 2.84 -12.10 18.85
N GLU A 310 2.99 -12.46 20.12
CA GLU A 310 2.37 -11.74 21.24
C GLU A 310 2.84 -10.28 21.30
N GLU A 311 4.16 -10.06 21.19
CA GLU A 311 4.78 -8.73 21.18
C GLU A 311 4.46 -7.92 19.92
N SER A 312 4.07 -8.57 18.82
CA SER A 312 3.53 -7.89 17.64
C SER A 312 2.14 -7.31 17.86
N TRP A 313 1.46 -7.70 18.95
CA TRP A 313 0.07 -7.36 19.28
C TRP A 313 -0.97 -7.84 18.26
N PHE A 314 -0.64 -8.88 17.48
CA PHE A 314 -1.52 -9.46 16.46
C PHE A 314 -2.88 -9.89 17.03
N ALA A 315 -2.88 -10.66 18.12
CA ALA A 315 -4.09 -11.18 18.75
C ALA A 315 -5.03 -10.05 19.22
N VAL A 316 -4.48 -9.03 19.90
CA VAL A 316 -5.23 -7.89 20.43
C VAL A 316 -5.86 -7.07 19.30
N ALA A 317 -5.09 -6.78 18.26
CA ALA A 317 -5.61 -6.05 17.12
C ALA A 317 -6.69 -6.81 16.34
N THR A 318 -6.53 -8.12 16.22
CA THR A 318 -7.52 -8.99 15.56
C THR A 318 -8.83 -9.01 16.35
N ARG A 319 -8.79 -9.05 17.69
CA ARG A 319 -9.99 -8.89 18.54
C ARG A 319 -10.67 -7.54 18.30
N ASN A 320 -9.91 -6.44 18.27
CA ASN A 320 -10.47 -5.11 18.03
C ASN A 320 -11.15 -5.02 16.67
N SER A 321 -10.54 -5.59 15.62
CA SER A 321 -11.14 -5.62 14.29
C SER A 321 -12.41 -6.47 14.25
N LYS A 322 -12.47 -7.59 14.99
CA LYS A 322 -13.69 -8.41 15.11
C LYS A 322 -14.82 -7.61 15.75
N ILE A 323 -14.54 -6.92 16.87
CA ILE A 323 -15.53 -6.11 17.58
C ILE A 323 -16.06 -4.99 16.68
N ALA A 324 -15.18 -4.28 15.99
CA ALA A 324 -15.57 -3.19 15.08
C ALA A 324 -16.49 -3.68 13.95
N ASN A 325 -16.23 -4.86 13.39
CA ASN A 325 -17.06 -5.44 12.32
C ASN A 325 -18.42 -5.96 12.80
N THR A 326 -18.54 -6.39 14.06
CA THR A 326 -19.84 -6.79 14.64
C THR A 326 -20.73 -5.59 14.94
N LEU A 327 -20.13 -4.39 15.11
CA LEU A 327 -20.81 -3.14 15.45
C LEU A 327 -21.14 -2.26 14.23
N ALA A 328 -20.64 -2.61 13.05
CA ALA A 328 -20.83 -1.88 11.79
C ALA A 328 -21.95 -2.49 10.95
#